data_AF-A0A558B8P5-F1
#
_entry.id   AF-A0A558B8P5-F1
#
_cell.length_a   1.000
_cell.length_b   1.000
_cell.length_c   1.000
_cell.angle_alpha   90.00
_cell.angle_beta   90.00
_cell.angle_gamma   90.00
#
_symmetry.space_group_name_H-M   'P 1'
#
loop_
_entity.id
_entity.type
_entity.pdbx_description
1 polymer ?
#
loop_
_entity_poly.entity_id
_entity_poly.type
_entity_poly.pdbx_seq_one_letter_code
_entity_poly.pdbx_strand_id
1 'polypeptide(L)'
;MKSPNPKGRPKGIVDKRHKVTQAMLSDAHEIAGVVVAKAKEGDLQAASLVLARVMPTLAAQAERVEFDLDPSAPLAKQVEQVLSATASGELSTDHAERIIKAIGALGAIRQMDEIESRLAALEGR
;
A
#
# COMPACT_ATOMS: atom_id res chain seq x y z
N MET A 1 19.93 -31.78 9.05
CA MET A 1 20.20 -31.95 10.49
C MET A 1 18.89 -32.02 11.25
N LYS A 2 18.74 -32.94 12.20
CA LYS A 2 17.53 -33.07 13.04
C LYS A 2 17.55 -31.98 14.11
N SER A 3 16.42 -31.34 14.39
CA SER A 3 16.30 -30.30 15.42
C SER A 3 16.90 -30.79 16.75
N PRO A 4 17.75 -29.99 17.44
CA PRO A 4 18.26 -30.30 18.77
C PRO A 4 17.16 -30.46 19.83
N ASN A 5 15.95 -29.99 19.54
CA ASN A 5 14.76 -30.24 20.38
C ASN A 5 13.66 -30.96 19.57
N PRO A 6 13.68 -32.30 19.52
CA PRO A 6 12.71 -33.09 18.76
C PRO A 6 11.28 -33.01 19.32
N LYS A 7 11.12 -32.69 20.62
CA LYS A 7 9.82 -32.58 21.29
C LYS A 7 9.22 -31.17 21.19
N GLY A 8 9.96 -30.21 20.63
CA GLY A 8 9.55 -28.82 20.51
C GLY A 8 9.42 -28.12 21.87
N ARG A 9 8.94 -26.87 21.83
CA ARG A 9 8.62 -26.10 23.04
C ARG A 9 7.45 -26.79 23.76
N PRO A 10 7.53 -27.02 25.09
CA PRO A 10 6.44 -27.66 25.84
C PRO A 10 5.12 -26.89 25.66
N LYS A 11 4.05 -27.62 25.36
CA LYS A 11 2.71 -27.06 25.15
C LYS A 11 2.24 -26.37 26.44
N GLY A 12 1.74 -25.14 26.33
CA GLY A 12 1.23 -24.35 27.47
C GLY A 12 2.24 -23.41 28.15
N ILE A 13 3.53 -23.43 27.78
CA ILE A 13 4.50 -22.45 28.31
C ILE A 13 4.27 -21.09 27.66
N VAL A 14 3.64 -20.20 28.42
CA VAL A 14 3.47 -18.79 28.07
C VAL A 14 4.84 -18.12 27.98
N ASP A 15 5.11 -17.49 26.85
CA ASP A 15 6.35 -16.74 26.63
C ASP A 15 6.49 -15.61 27.66
N LYS A 16 7.71 -15.36 28.15
CA LYS A 16 7.96 -14.21 29.03
C LYS A 16 7.51 -12.90 28.35
N ARG A 17 7.70 -12.79 27.03
CA ARG A 17 7.23 -11.65 26.23
C ARG A 17 5.71 -11.56 26.23
N HIS A 18 5.01 -12.69 26.13
CA HIS A 18 3.54 -12.71 26.16
C HIS A 18 2.98 -12.28 27.52
N LYS A 19 3.64 -12.64 28.62
CA LYS A 19 3.25 -12.17 29.97
C LYS A 19 3.37 -10.65 30.11
N VAL A 20 4.46 -10.06 29.60
CA VAL A 20 4.64 -8.60 29.59
C VAL A 20 3.57 -7.94 28.73
N THR A 21 3.29 -8.47 27.53
CA THR A 21 2.23 -7.94 26.67
C THR A 21 0.85 -8.02 27.33
N GLN A 22 0.53 -9.11 28.03
CA GLN A 22 -0.75 -9.21 28.76
C GLN A 22 -0.87 -8.17 29.88
N ALA A 23 0.20 -7.95 30.66
CA ALA A 23 0.21 -6.93 31.70
C ALA A 23 0.09 -5.50 31.09
N MET A 24 0.76 -5.24 29.98
CA MET A 24 0.61 -3.95 29.30
C MET A 24 -0.81 -3.75 28.73
N LEU A 25 -1.46 -4.82 28.27
CA LEU A 25 -2.84 -4.77 27.78
C LEU A 25 -3.86 -4.54 28.89
N SER A 26 -3.65 -5.10 30.09
CA SER A 26 -4.53 -4.81 31.24
C SER A 26 -4.47 -3.35 31.63
N ASP A 27 -3.29 -2.74 31.54
CA ASP A 27 -3.05 -1.36 31.99
C ASP A 27 -3.30 -0.34 30.86
N ALA A 28 -3.56 -0.81 29.64
CA ALA A 28 -3.61 0.03 28.44
C ALA A 28 -4.64 1.17 28.53
N HIS A 29 -5.80 0.92 29.15
CA HIS A 29 -6.84 1.93 29.31
C HIS A 29 -6.40 3.05 30.26
N GLU A 30 -5.75 2.71 31.37
CA GLU A 30 -5.27 3.69 32.34
C GLU A 30 -4.12 4.51 31.76
N ILE A 31 -3.18 3.85 31.08
CA ILE A 31 -2.07 4.51 30.37
C ILE A 31 -2.62 5.50 29.34
N ALA A 32 -3.62 5.11 28.55
CA ALA A 32 -4.27 6.00 27.59
C ALA A 32 -4.90 7.22 28.28
N GLY A 33 -5.56 7.03 29.43
CA GLY A 33 -6.11 8.12 30.24
C GLY A 33 -5.07 9.13 30.69
N VAL A 34 -3.91 8.66 31.18
CA VAL A 34 -2.78 9.52 31.60
C VAL A 34 -2.21 10.30 30.41
N VAL A 35 -2.02 9.66 29.26
CA VAL A 35 -1.50 10.32 28.06
C VAL A 35 -2.47 11.40 27.56
N VAL A 36 -3.78 11.14 27.59
CA VAL A 36 -4.80 12.13 27.24
C VAL A 36 -4.81 13.31 28.22
N ALA A 37 -4.64 13.06 29.52
CA ALA A 37 -4.55 14.14 30.51
C ALA A 37 -3.35 15.06 30.24
N LYS A 38 -2.16 14.48 30.05
CA LYS A 38 -0.95 15.24 29.70
C LYS A 38 -1.09 16.03 28.41
N ALA A 39 -1.72 15.43 27.39
CA ALA A 39 -2.00 16.13 26.13
C ALA A 39 -2.87 17.37 26.35
N LYS A 40 -3.90 17.28 27.22
CA LYS A 40 -4.77 18.41 27.58
C LYS A 40 -4.05 19.49 28.40
N GLU A 41 -3.03 19.11 29.17
CA GLU A 41 -2.17 20.03 29.92
C GLU A 41 -1.13 20.75 29.05
N GLY A 42 -1.03 20.40 27.76
CA GLY A 42 -0.15 21.07 26.80
C GLY A 42 1.16 20.32 26.50
N ASP A 43 1.31 19.07 26.93
CA ASP A 43 2.41 18.21 26.49
C ASP A 43 2.23 17.89 24.99
N LEU A 44 3.03 18.53 24.14
CA LEU A 44 2.97 18.39 22.68
C LEU A 44 3.31 16.97 22.21
N GLN A 45 4.14 16.22 22.95
CA GLN A 45 4.46 14.83 22.60
C GLN A 45 3.27 13.92 22.89
N ALA A 46 2.64 14.07 24.06
CA ALA A 46 1.42 13.36 24.40
C ALA A 46 0.28 13.71 23.42
N ALA A 47 0.13 14.99 23.06
CA ALA A 47 -0.85 15.44 22.09
C ALA A 47 -0.60 14.82 20.70
N SER A 48 0.65 14.77 20.24
CA SER A 48 1.01 14.12 18.97
C SER A 48 0.65 12.63 18.97
N LEU A 49 0.89 11.91 20.08
CA LEU A 49 0.53 10.49 20.21
C LEU A 49 -0.99 10.26 20.13
N VAL A 50 -1.78 11.11 20.79
CA VAL A 50 -3.24 11.03 20.76
C VAL A 50 -3.78 11.39 19.37
N LEU A 51 -3.32 12.49 18.78
CA LEU A 51 -3.78 12.96 17.47
C LEU A 51 -3.50 11.94 16.36
N ALA A 52 -2.35 11.25 16.38
CA ALA A 52 -2.02 10.20 15.42
C ALA A 52 -2.94 8.96 15.50
N ARG A 53 -3.72 8.79 16.58
CA ARG A 53 -4.65 7.67 16.76
C ARG A 53 -6.10 8.04 16.51
N VAL A 54 -6.47 9.30 16.73
CA VAL A 54 -7.84 9.81 16.56
C VAL A 54 -8.05 10.38 15.16
N MET A 55 -7.03 10.99 14.57
CA MET A 55 -7.10 11.51 13.21
C MET A 55 -6.75 10.40 12.22
N PRO A 56 -7.51 10.24 11.12
CA PRO A 56 -7.05 9.42 10.02
C PRO A 56 -5.72 10.01 9.52
N THR A 57 -4.74 9.15 9.23
CA THR A 57 -3.57 9.56 8.45
C THR A 57 -4.10 10.21 7.19
N LEU A 58 -3.72 11.47 6.93
CA LEU A 58 -4.03 12.10 5.65
C LEU A 58 -3.53 11.17 4.56
N ALA A 59 -4.45 10.55 3.83
CA ALA A 59 -4.10 9.85 2.62
C ALA A 59 -3.40 10.88 1.74
N ALA A 60 -2.25 10.52 1.16
CA ALA A 60 -1.58 11.37 0.20
C ALA A 60 -2.61 11.73 -0.89
N GLN A 61 -3.09 12.97 -0.88
CA GLN A 61 -3.91 13.47 -1.96
C GLN A 61 -2.96 13.64 -3.14
N ALA A 62 -3.09 12.72 -4.10
CA ALA A 62 -2.48 12.91 -5.40
C ALA A 62 -3.09 14.19 -6.00
N GLU A 63 -2.24 15.20 -6.17
CA GLU A 63 -2.62 16.41 -6.90
C GLU A 63 -3.09 16.01 -8.30
N ARG A 64 -4.15 16.65 -8.79
CA ARG A 64 -4.64 16.40 -10.15
C ARG A 64 -3.57 16.87 -11.12
N VAL A 65 -3.18 15.99 -12.03
CA VAL A 65 -2.17 16.29 -13.04
C VAL A 65 -2.82 16.34 -14.41
N GLU A 66 -2.48 17.36 -15.18
CA GLU A 66 -2.87 17.51 -16.58
C GLU A 66 -1.61 17.38 -17.43
N PHE A 67 -1.63 16.45 -18.39
CA PHE A 67 -0.57 16.26 -19.38
C PHE A 67 -1.20 15.74 -20.66
N ASP A 68 -0.53 15.95 -21.79
CA ASP A 68 -1.03 15.50 -23.09
C ASP A 68 -0.77 14.00 -23.28
N LEU A 69 -1.83 13.25 -23.57
CA LEU A 69 -1.80 11.83 -23.83
C LEU A 69 -2.77 11.53 -24.97
N ASP A 70 -2.27 10.86 -26.01
CA ASP A 70 -3.13 10.35 -27.08
C ASP A 70 -3.56 8.91 -26.77
N PRO A 71 -4.79 8.67 -26.30
CA PRO A 71 -5.26 7.33 -25.95
C PRO A 71 -5.47 6.43 -27.18
N SER A 72 -5.50 7.01 -28.40
CA SER A 72 -5.65 6.25 -29.64
C SER A 72 -4.31 5.73 -30.17
N ALA A 73 -3.19 6.30 -29.71
CA ALA A 73 -1.86 5.88 -30.11
C ALA A 73 -1.54 4.44 -29.64
N PRO A 74 -0.57 3.75 -30.26
CA PRO A 74 -0.08 2.47 -29.76
C PRO A 74 0.38 2.56 -28.31
N LEU A 75 0.18 1.49 -27.51
CA LEU A 75 0.49 1.50 -26.07
C LEU A 75 1.95 1.89 -25.78
N ALA A 76 2.90 1.46 -26.62
CA ALA A 76 4.29 1.87 -26.51
C ALA A 76 4.48 3.40 -26.64
N LYS A 77 3.74 4.04 -27.57
CA LYS A 77 3.75 5.50 -27.75
C LYS A 77 3.10 6.22 -26.58
N GLN A 78 2.05 5.66 -26.00
CA GLN A 78 1.46 6.20 -24.78
C GLN A 78 2.47 6.18 -23.62
N VAL A 79 3.25 5.11 -23.46
CA VAL A 79 4.32 5.04 -22.44
C VAL A 79 5.41 6.09 -22.72
N GLU A 80 5.84 6.26 -23.97
CA GLU A 80 6.81 7.31 -24.34
C GLU A 80 6.29 8.71 -24.00
N GLN A 81 5.00 9.00 -24.24
CA GLN A 81 4.36 10.28 -23.87
C GLN A 81 4.41 10.52 -22.34
N VAL A 82 4.09 9.50 -21.54
CA VAL A 82 4.17 9.58 -20.07
C VAL A 82 5.60 9.84 -19.60
N LEU A 83 6.59 9.15 -20.20
CA LEU A 83 8.00 9.37 -19.87
C LEU A 83 8.47 10.78 -20.25
N SER A 84 8.01 11.30 -21.39
CA SER A 84 8.28 12.68 -21.81
C SER A 84 7.71 13.70 -20.84
N ALA A 85 6.45 13.55 -20.44
CA ALA A 85 5.80 14.43 -19.46
C ALA A 85 6.45 14.33 -18.05
N THR A 86 7.03 13.18 -17.71
CA THR A 86 7.82 13.03 -16.48
C THR A 86 9.14 13.78 -16.58
N ALA A 87 9.80 13.71 -17.74
CA ALA A 87 11.07 14.39 -17.98
C ALA A 87 10.93 15.92 -18.06
N SER A 88 9.79 16.43 -18.54
CA SER A 88 9.48 17.87 -18.55
C SER A 88 9.05 18.41 -17.17
N GLY A 89 8.78 17.52 -16.21
CA GLY A 89 8.35 17.89 -14.87
C GLY A 89 6.85 18.12 -14.72
N GLU A 90 6.06 17.84 -15.77
CA GLU A 90 4.59 17.87 -15.70
C GLU A 90 4.04 16.75 -14.82
N LEU A 91 4.67 15.56 -14.87
CA LEU A 91 4.32 14.42 -14.02
C LEU A 91 5.39 14.13 -12.97
N SER A 92 4.96 13.78 -11.77
CA SER A 92 5.84 13.15 -10.79
C SER A 92 6.15 11.70 -11.18
N THR A 93 7.26 11.19 -10.69
CA THR A 93 7.67 9.79 -10.92
C THR A 93 6.64 8.78 -10.39
N ASP A 94 5.98 9.08 -9.27
CA ASP A 94 4.92 8.23 -8.70
C ASP A 94 3.69 8.18 -9.63
N HIS A 95 3.27 9.33 -10.19
CA HIS A 95 2.18 9.37 -11.15
C HIS A 95 2.53 8.61 -12.44
N ALA A 96 3.74 8.81 -12.96
CA ALA A 96 4.22 8.11 -14.15
C ALA A 96 4.19 6.58 -13.97
N GLU A 97 4.69 6.07 -12.85
CA GLU A 97 4.69 4.64 -12.55
C GLU A 97 3.27 4.06 -12.54
N ARG A 98 2.32 4.76 -11.91
CA ARG A 98 0.91 4.33 -11.84
C ARG A 98 0.25 4.31 -13.22
N ILE A 99 0.49 5.33 -14.04
CA ILE A 99 -0.09 5.43 -15.39
C ILE A 99 0.50 4.34 -16.29
N ILE A 100 1.82 4.13 -16.27
CA ILE A 100 2.47 3.08 -17.06
C ILE A 100 1.95 1.69 -16.67
N LYS A 101 1.73 1.43 -15.38
CA LYS A 101 1.09 0.18 -14.92
C LYS A 101 -0.33 0.01 -15.48
N ALA A 102 -1.13 1.07 -15.52
CA ALA A 102 -2.48 1.03 -16.09
C ALA A 102 -2.45 0.75 -17.60
N ILE A 103 -1.53 1.37 -18.35
CA ILE A 103 -1.32 1.10 -19.78
C ILE A 103 -0.90 -0.37 -20.00
N GLY A 104 -0.03 -0.91 -19.15
CA GLY A 104 0.37 -2.32 -19.19
C GLY A 104 -0.80 -3.28 -18.95
N ALA A 105 -1.68 -2.97 -17.99
CA ALA A 105 -2.88 -3.76 -17.74
C ALA A 105 -3.83 -3.79 -18.95
N LEU A 106 -4.01 -2.64 -19.62
CA LEU A 106 -4.77 -2.58 -20.87
C LEU A 106 -4.14 -3.45 -21.98
N GLY A 107 -2.80 -3.47 -22.08
CA GLY A 107 -2.09 -4.33 -23.01
C GLY A 107 -2.34 -5.82 -22.77
N ALA A 108 -2.34 -6.25 -21.50
CA ALA A 108 -2.65 -7.63 -21.14
C ALA A 108 -4.09 -8.02 -21.50
N ILE A 109 -5.06 -7.12 -21.28
CA ILE A 109 -6.47 -7.34 -21.66
C ILE A 109 -6.57 -7.52 -23.19
N ARG A 110 -5.98 -6.60 -23.97
CA ARG A 110 -6.00 -6.68 -25.44
C ARG A 110 -5.36 -7.96 -25.99
N GLN A 111 -4.27 -8.41 -25.38
CA GLN A 111 -3.66 -9.69 -25.75
C GLN A 111 -4.59 -10.87 -25.48
N MET A 112 -5.31 -10.84 -24.36
CA MET A 112 -6.28 -11.89 -24.03
C MET A 112 -7.43 -11.91 -25.05
N ASP A 113 -7.96 -10.74 -25.41
CA ASP A 113 -9.00 -10.60 -26.45
C ASP A 113 -8.51 -11.11 -27.82
N GLU A 114 -7.27 -10.80 -28.19
CA GLU A 114 -6.67 -11.29 -29.44
C GLU A 114 -6.54 -12.82 -29.46
N ILE A 115 -6.08 -13.40 -28.35
CA ILE A 115 -5.95 -14.86 -28.21
C ILE A 115 -7.34 -15.52 -28.29
N GLU A 116 -8.34 -14.99 -27.61
CA GLU A 116 -9.71 -15.51 -27.64
C GLU A 116 -10.30 -15.44 -29.06
N SER A 117 -10.11 -14.32 -29.76
CA SER A 117 -10.55 -14.17 -31.16
C SER A 117 -9.90 -15.18 -32.10
N ARG A 118 -8.58 -15.40 -31.95
CA ARG A 118 -7.85 -16.39 -32.75
C ARG A 118 -8.28 -17.81 -32.44
N LEU A 119 -8.57 -18.11 -31.17
CA LEU A 119 -9.04 -19.43 -30.75
C LEU A 119 -10.42 -19.72 -31.33
N ALA A 120 -11.36 -18.77 -31.26
CA ALA A 120 -12.69 -18.90 -31.84
C ALA A 120 -12.64 -19.19 -33.35
N ALA A 121 -11.78 -18.47 -34.08
CA ALA A 121 -11.59 -18.69 -35.52
C ALA A 121 -11.02 -20.07 -35.86
N LEU A 122 -10.16 -20.63 -35.00
CA LEU A 122 -9.57 -21.97 -35.19
C LEU A 122 -10.53 -23.09 -34.77
N GLU A 123 -11.36 -22.85 -33.76
CA GLU A 123 -12.35 -23.81 -33.25
C GLU A 123 -13.62 -23.89 -34.11
N GLY A 124 -13.71 -23.09 -35.19
CA GLY A 124 -14.80 -23.16 -36.16
C GLY A 124 -16.16 -22.75 -35.58
N ARG A 125 -16.14 -21.85 -34.59
CA ARG A 125 -17.33 -21.26 -33.98
C ARG A 125 -17.62 -19.88 -34.56
#